data_AF-A0AAP2CK84-F1
#
_entry.id   AF-A0AAP2CK84-F1
#
_cell.length_a   1.000
_cell.length_b   1.000
_cell.length_c   1.000
_cell.angle_alpha   90.00
_cell.angle_beta   90.00
_cell.angle_gamma   90.00
#
_symmetry.space_group_name_H-M   'P 1'
#
loop_
_entity.id
_entity.type
_entity.pdbx_description
1 polymer ?
#
loop_
_entity_poly.entity_id
_entity_poly.type
_entity_poly.pdbx_seq_one_letter_code
_entity_poly.pdbx_strand_id
1 'polypeptide(L)'
;MAIENKLPVKAVEYLKENFRKEFIFDLKGTRKIEGETFYQVEVSKDGLIHQLTFNQSGQKISEIADDAFPSEEGNAESNPEILD
;
A
#
# COMPACT_ATOMS: atom_id res chain seq x y z
N MET A 1 -15.22 0.36 14.52
CA MET A 1 -14.35 0.60 13.35
C MET A 1 -13.36 1.68 13.75
N ALA A 2 -12.05 1.37 13.85
CA ALA A 2 -11.09 2.26 14.52
C ALA A 2 -9.73 2.26 13.81
N ILE A 3 -9.71 2.57 12.51
CA ILE A 3 -8.48 2.93 11.78
C ILE A 3 -8.14 4.43 11.96
N GLU A 4 -9.09 5.23 12.44
CA GLU A 4 -8.97 6.68 12.60
C GLU A 4 -8.00 7.14 13.70
N ASN A 5 -7.57 6.25 14.61
CA ASN A 5 -6.70 6.61 15.73
C ASN A 5 -5.22 6.21 15.57
N LYS A 6 -4.83 5.55 14.47
CA LYS A 6 -3.43 5.15 14.26
C LYS A 6 -2.69 6.01 13.25
N LEU A 7 -3.38 6.63 12.29
CA LEU A 7 -2.76 7.50 11.29
C LEU A 7 -2.77 8.96 11.76
N PRO A 8 -1.69 9.73 11.50
CA PRO A 8 -1.71 11.17 11.73
C PRO A 8 -2.79 11.85 10.89
N VAL A 9 -3.45 12.85 11.46
CA VAL A 9 -4.59 13.56 10.82
C VAL A 9 -4.26 14.03 9.41
N LYS A 10 -3.06 14.57 9.19
CA LYS A 10 -2.60 15.02 7.87
C LYS A 10 -2.57 13.90 6.82
N ALA A 11 -2.20 12.69 7.20
CA ALA A 11 -2.23 11.54 6.29
C ALA A 11 -3.68 11.18 5.93
N VAL A 12 -4.59 11.24 6.91
CA VAL A 12 -6.03 11.00 6.70
C VAL A 12 -6.64 12.06 5.77
N GLU A 13 -6.29 13.34 5.95
CA GLU A 13 -6.73 14.42 5.06
C GLU A 13 -6.21 14.21 3.65
N TYR A 14 -4.91 13.92 3.50
CA TYR A 14 -4.31 13.61 2.19
C TYR A 14 -5.04 12.47 1.47
N LEU A 15 -5.34 11.38 2.18
CA LEU A 15 -6.08 10.23 1.64
C LEU A 15 -7.49 10.65 1.19
N LYS A 16 -8.20 11.43 2.00
CA LYS A 16 -9.55 11.93 1.67
C LYS A 16 -9.56 12.86 0.45
N GLU A 17 -8.55 13.72 0.32
CA GLU A 17 -8.42 14.67 -0.80
C GLU A 17 -8.02 13.98 -2.11
N ASN A 18 -7.06 13.06 -2.06
CA ASN A 18 -6.48 12.46 -3.28
C ASN A 18 -7.23 11.21 -3.75
N PHE A 19 -7.77 10.42 -2.82
CA PHE A 19 -8.32 9.11 -3.13
C PHE A 19 -9.84 9.04 -3.04
N ARG A 20 -10.61 10.14 -2.90
CA ARG A 20 -12.09 10.17 -2.78
C ARG A 20 -12.67 9.32 -1.63
N LYS A 21 -13.85 9.69 -1.12
CA LYS A 21 -14.49 9.07 0.06
C LYS A 21 -14.87 7.59 -0.09
N GLU A 22 -14.98 7.08 -1.32
CA GLU A 22 -15.46 5.73 -1.60
C GLU A 22 -14.35 4.66 -1.62
N PHE A 23 -13.09 5.07 -1.47
CA PHE A 23 -11.97 4.14 -1.56
C PHE A 23 -11.63 3.52 -0.21
N ILE A 24 -11.39 2.21 -0.25
CA ILE A 24 -10.96 1.43 0.91
C ILE A 24 -9.45 1.60 1.01
N PHE A 25 -9.02 2.22 2.10
CA PHE A 25 -7.62 2.22 2.50
C PHE A 25 -7.44 1.32 3.72
N ASP A 26 -6.35 0.58 3.73
CA ASP A 26 -5.98 -0.32 4.83
C ASP A 26 -4.62 0.07 5.39
N LEU A 27 -4.55 0.26 6.71
CA LEU A 27 -3.27 0.52 7.38
C LEU A 27 -2.58 -0.82 7.60
N LYS A 28 -1.59 -1.11 6.76
CA LYS A 28 -0.86 -2.38 6.78
C LYS A 28 0.06 -2.49 7.98
N GLY A 29 0.62 -1.38 8.41
CA GLY A 29 1.46 -1.36 9.59
C GLY A 29 2.13 -0.03 9.85
N THR A 30 2.73 0.04 11.02
CA THR A 30 3.57 1.16 11.44
C THR A 30 4.98 0.64 11.68
N ARG A 31 5.96 1.20 10.98
CA ARG A 31 7.36 0.84 11.11
C ARG A 31 8.10 1.96 11.82
N LYS A 32 8.86 1.65 12.86
CA LYS A 32 9.71 2.63 13.55
C LYS A 32 11.16 2.40 13.13
N ILE A 33 11.79 3.40 12.54
CA ILE A 33 13.17 3.37 12.03
C ILE A 33 13.91 4.56 12.62
N GLU A 34 15.04 4.34 13.30
CA GLU A 34 15.90 5.40 13.84
C GLU A 34 15.20 6.44 14.74
N GLY A 35 14.10 6.05 15.40
CA GLY A 35 13.31 6.94 16.25
C GLY A 35 12.13 7.62 15.54
N GLU A 36 12.10 7.60 14.20
CA GLU A 36 10.98 8.07 13.40
C GLU A 36 9.95 6.96 13.17
N THR A 37 8.67 7.34 13.17
CA THR A 37 7.56 6.42 12.92
C THR A 37 7.02 6.65 11.52
N PHE A 38 6.92 5.56 10.76
CA PHE A 38 6.41 5.51 9.41
C PHE A 38 5.14 4.68 9.37
N TYR A 39 4.17 5.13 8.59
CA TYR A 39 2.84 4.52 8.46
C TYR A 39 2.69 4.07 7.02
N GLN A 40 2.48 2.77 6.82
CA GLN A 40 2.29 2.19 5.51
C GLN A 40 0.79 1.94 5.29
N VAL A 41 0.23 2.65 4.33
CA VAL A 41 -1.19 2.58 3.97
C VAL A 41 -1.30 2.01 2.57
N GLU A 42 -2.16 1.04 2.37
CA GLU A 42 -2.52 0.54 1.05
C GLU A 42 -3.87 1.10 0.64
N VAL A 43 -3.96 1.58 -0.60
CA VAL A 43 -5.18 2.11 -1.19
C VAL A 43 -5.43 1.39 -2.49
N SER A 44 -6.53 0.64 -2.58
CA SER A 44 -6.90 -0.06 -3.80
C SER A 44 -7.76 0.86 -4.66
N LYS A 45 -7.24 1.29 -5.82
CA LYS A 45 -7.91 2.22 -6.73
C LYS A 45 -7.78 1.76 -8.19
N ASP A 46 -8.90 1.74 -8.91
CA ASP A 46 -8.95 1.42 -10.35
C ASP A 46 -8.25 0.08 -10.72
N GLY A 47 -8.24 -0.90 -9.80
CA GLY A 47 -7.56 -2.19 -9.99
C GLY A 47 -6.08 -2.22 -9.61
N LEU A 48 -5.53 -1.12 -9.14
CA LEU A 48 -4.15 -0.99 -8.65
C LEU A 48 -4.12 -0.86 -7.12
N ILE A 49 -3.07 -1.37 -6.48
CA ILE A 49 -2.78 -1.16 -5.06
C ILE A 49 -1.71 -0.07 -4.94
N HIS A 50 -2.11 1.09 -4.44
CA HIS A 50 -1.19 2.16 -4.07
C HIS A 50 -0.71 1.96 -2.63
N GLN A 51 0.55 1.60 -2.46
CA GLN A 51 1.24 1.60 -1.18
C GLN A 51 1.84 2.98 -0.89
N LEU A 52 1.27 3.69 0.07
CA LEU A 52 1.68 5.01 0.53
C LEU A 52 2.44 4.89 1.85
N THR A 53 3.60 5.55 1.94
CA THR A 53 4.36 5.68 3.19
C THR A 53 4.26 7.10 3.72
N PHE A 54 3.75 7.26 4.92
CA PHE A 54 3.68 8.54 5.63
C PHE A 54 4.64 8.56 6.81
N ASN A 55 5.21 9.72 7.16
CA ASN A 55 5.95 9.90 8.41
C ASN A 55 5.01 10.22 9.59
N GLN A 56 5.58 10.37 10.78
CA GLN A 56 4.88 10.80 12.01
C GLN A 56 4.20 12.16 11.92
N SER A 57 4.69 13.05 11.05
CA SER A 57 4.07 14.33 10.77
C SER A 57 2.87 14.21 9.81
N GLY A 58 2.60 13.02 9.28
CA GLY A 58 1.58 12.73 8.27
C GLY A 58 1.90 13.26 6.88
N GLN A 59 3.18 13.53 6.60
CA GLN A 59 3.66 13.85 5.25
C GLN A 59 3.94 12.56 4.49
N LYS A 60 3.49 12.49 3.24
CA LYS A 60 3.83 11.40 2.32
C LYS A 60 5.33 11.45 2.01
N ILE A 61 6.04 10.38 2.35
CA ILE A 61 7.47 10.19 2.07
C ILE A 61 7.66 9.42 0.76
N SER A 62 6.79 8.43 0.51
CA SER A 62 6.88 7.58 -0.68
C SER A 62 5.50 7.08 -1.12
N GLU A 63 5.38 6.76 -2.40
CA GLU A 63 4.21 6.18 -3.04
C GLU A 63 4.69 5.15 -4.06
N ILE A 64 4.19 3.93 -3.95
CA ILE A 64 4.42 2.83 -4.89
C ILE A 64 3.04 2.39 -5.35
N ALA A 65 2.80 2.37 -6.65
CA ALA A 65 1.61 1.75 -7.22
C ALA A 65 2.03 0.40 -7.78
N ASP A 66 1.43 -0.66 -7.26
CA ASP A 66 1.62 -2.04 -7.72
C ASP A 66 0.29 -2.55 -8.28
N ASP A 67 0.34 -3.43 -9.27
CA ASP A 67 -0.86 -4.09 -9.76
C ASP A 67 -1.44 -4.94 -8.63
N ALA A 68 -2.74 -4.77 -8.33
CA ALA A 68 -3.39 -5.49 -7.23
C ALA A 68 -3.30 -7.03 -7.38
N PHE A 69 -3.12 -7.44 -8.62
CA PHE A 69 -2.84 -8.79 -9.05
C PHE A 69 -1.58 -8.67 -9.91
N PRO A 70 -0.40 -9.10 -9.45
CA PRO A 70 0.71 -9.26 -10.37
C PRO A 70 0.19 -10.16 -11.48
N SER A 71 0.28 -9.68 -12.74
CA SER A 71 0.05 -10.56 -13.88
C SER A 71 0.99 -11.74 -13.65
N GLU A 72 0.42 -12.93 -13.53
CA GLU A 72 1.16 -14.18 -13.43
C GLU A 72 1.85 -14.40 -14.78
N GLU A 73 2.84 -13.57 -15.10
CA GLU A 73 3.78 -13.79 -16.18
C GLU A 73 4.74 -14.90 -15.72
N GLY A 74 4.22 -16.12 -15.82
CA GLY A 74 4.93 -17.32 -16.22
C GLY A 74 6.36 -17.46 -15.70
N ASN A 75 6.49 -17.96 -14.47
CA ASN A 75 7.57 -18.91 -14.16
C ASN A 75 6.97 -20.16 -13.51
N ALA A 76 5.97 -20.75 -14.19
CA ALA A 76 5.70 -22.16 -14.03
C ALA A 76 6.86 -22.92 -14.70
N GLU A 77 7.82 -23.33 -13.87
CA GLU A 77 8.67 -24.51 -14.04
C GLU A 77 8.91 -24.99 -15.49
N SER A 78 10.11 -24.70 -16.01
CA SER A 78 10.71 -25.49 -17.08
C SER A 78 10.81 -26.95 -16.63
N ASN A 79 9.78 -27.75 -16.88
CA ASN A 79 9.87 -29.20 -16.81
C ASN A 79 10.37 -29.69 -18.18
N PRO A 80 11.63 -30.16 -18.31
CA PRO A 80 12.10 -30.68 -19.58
C PRO A 80 11.28 -31.91 -19.93
N GLU A 81 10.73 -31.90 -21.15
CA GLU A 81 10.01 -33.01 -21.76
C GLU A 81 10.79 -34.32 -21.60
N ILE A 82 10.27 -35.26 -20.81
CA ILE A 82 10.71 -36.64 -20.87
C ILE A 82 9.97 -37.25 -22.06
N LEU A 83 10.67 -37.27 -23.19
CA LEU A 83 10.29 -37.97 -24.42
C LEU A 83 10.27 -39.49 -24.12
N ASP A 84 9.14 -40.14 -24.35
CA ASP A 84 8.99 -41.61 -24.35
C ASP A 84 9.29 -42.17 -25.75
#